data_AF-A0A804MHS6-F1
#
_entry.id   AF-A0A804MHS6-F1
#
_cell.length_a   1.000
_cell.length_b   1.000
_cell.length_c   1.000
_cell.angle_alpha   90.00
_cell.angle_beta   90.00
_cell.angle_gamma   90.00
#
_symmetry.space_group_name_H-M   'P 1'
#
loop_
_entity.id
_entity.type
_entity.pdbx_description
1 polymer ?
#
loop_
_entity_poly.entity_id
_entity_poly.type
_entity_poly.pdbx_seq_one_letter_code
_entity_poly.pdbx_strand_id
1 'polypeptide(L)'
;MFGLDKCGSTNKVHFILKHKNPKTGKYVEHHLKFPPFVPYDKLSHVYTAILKPDNEVRILVDGEEKKKANFLSADDFEPPLIPSKTIPDPDDKKLEDWDERAKIPDPDAVKPDDWDERAKIPEHHFVTIQTNTNLSYFMKYKFWLSQ
;
A
#
# COMPACT_ATOMS: atom_id res chain seq x y z
N MET A 1 -11.80 -15.00 18.81
CA MET A 1 -12.94 -15.11 17.88
C MET A 1 -12.48 -15.87 16.65
N PHE A 2 -13.24 -16.84 16.18
CA PHE A 2 -12.97 -17.56 14.93
C PHE A 2 -14.28 -17.69 14.16
N GLY A 3 -14.28 -17.33 12.88
CA GLY A 3 -15.48 -17.42 12.04
C GLY A 3 -15.40 -16.63 10.75
N LEU A 4 -16.31 -16.94 9.83
CA LEU A 4 -16.45 -16.20 8.57
C LEU A 4 -17.08 -14.82 8.80
N ASP A 5 -16.66 -13.86 7.99
CA ASP A 5 -17.25 -12.53 7.90
C ASP A 5 -17.29 -12.10 6.43
N LYS A 6 -18.51 -11.88 5.94
CA LYS A 6 -18.81 -11.41 4.60
C LYS A 6 -19.65 -10.16 4.70
N CYS A 7 -19.10 -9.03 4.28
CA CYS A 7 -19.80 -7.75 4.23
C CYS A 7 -19.30 -6.91 3.05
N GLY A 8 -20.11 -6.76 2.02
CA GLY A 8 -19.76 -6.02 0.79
C GLY A 8 -18.52 -6.61 0.11
N SER A 9 -17.45 -5.81 0.02
CA SER A 9 -16.15 -6.21 -0.53
C SER A 9 -15.28 -7.00 0.46
N THR A 10 -15.66 -7.06 1.74
CA THR A 10 -14.94 -7.82 2.76
C THR A 10 -15.38 -9.27 2.73
N ASN A 11 -14.43 -10.18 2.48
CA ASN A 11 -14.64 -11.63 2.53
C ASN A 11 -13.45 -12.29 3.22
N LYS A 12 -13.58 -12.61 4.51
CA LYS A 12 -12.49 -13.20 5.29
C LYS A 12 -12.97 -14.15 6.37
N VAL A 13 -12.18 -15.17 6.64
CA VAL A 13 -12.30 -15.99 7.86
C VAL A 13 -11.46 -15.35 8.95
N HIS A 14 -12.11 -14.69 9.90
CA HIS A 14 -11.41 -14.08 11.02
C HIS A 14 -10.82 -15.14 11.93
N PHE A 15 -9.61 -14.85 12.39
CA PHE A 15 -9.04 -15.45 13.58
C PHE A 15 -8.46 -14.31 14.43
N ILE A 16 -9.03 -14.12 15.62
CA ILE A 16 -8.67 -13.06 16.55
C ILE A 16 -8.32 -13.70 17.89
N LEU A 17 -7.10 -13.44 18.35
CA LEU A 17 -6.66 -13.84 19.68
C LEU A 17 -6.68 -12.63 20.61
N LYS A 18 -7.48 -12.71 21.68
CA LYS A 18 -7.44 -11.72 22.75
C LYS A 18 -6.40 -12.15 23.78
N HIS A 19 -5.31 -11.41 23.89
CA HIS A 19 -4.20 -11.73 24.79
C HIS A 19 -3.99 -10.60 25.81
N LYS A 20 -3.70 -10.98 27.06
CA LYS A 20 -3.35 -10.02 28.11
C LYS A 20 -1.84 -9.83 28.10
N ASN A 21 -1.38 -8.62 27.83
CA ASN A 21 0.04 -8.32 27.93
C ASN A 21 0.50 -8.48 29.39
N PRO A 22 1.46 -9.35 29.70
CA PRO A 22 1.87 -9.61 31.08
C PRO A 22 2.56 -8.42 31.74
N LYS A 23 3.15 -7.50 30.96
CA LYS A 23 3.83 -6.30 31.49
C LYS A 23 2.87 -5.16 31.78
N THR A 24 1.96 -4.87 30.85
CA THR A 24 1.04 -3.72 30.97
C THR A 24 -0.31 -4.09 31.58
N GLY A 25 -0.66 -5.38 31.64
CA GLY A 25 -1.94 -5.88 32.13
C GLY A 25 -3.13 -5.62 31.19
N LYS A 26 -2.93 -4.92 30.08
CA LYS A 26 -4.00 -4.59 29.12
C LYS A 26 -4.30 -5.79 28.21
N TYR A 27 -5.58 -5.96 27.89
CA TYR A 27 -6.01 -6.90 26.86
C TYR A 27 -5.91 -6.24 25.49
N VAL A 28 -5.30 -6.94 24.54
CA VAL A 28 -5.20 -6.52 23.14
C VAL A 28 -5.76 -7.63 22.26
N GLU A 29 -6.50 -7.25 21.23
CA GLU A 29 -7.00 -8.16 20.21
C GLU A 29 -6.01 -8.20 19.06
N HIS A 30 -5.48 -9.38 18.79
CA HIS A 30 -4.51 -9.65 17.74
C HIS A 30 -5.23 -10.31 16.56
N HIS A 31 -5.30 -9.63 15.44
CA HIS A 31 -5.99 -10.07 14.24
C HIS A 31 -5.02 -10.80 13.32
N LEU A 32 -5.44 -11.93 12.75
CA LEU A 32 -4.64 -12.64 11.75
C LEU A 32 -4.47 -11.79 10.49
N LYS A 33 -3.21 -11.60 10.08
CA LYS A 33 -2.84 -10.97 8.80
C LYS A 33 -3.11 -11.93 7.64
N PHE A 34 -3.64 -11.39 6.55
CA PHE A 34 -4.00 -12.15 5.35
C PHE A 34 -4.86 -13.39 5.66
N PRO A 35 -6.07 -13.19 6.23
CA PRO A 35 -6.99 -14.28 6.51
C PRO A 35 -7.45 -14.98 5.22
N PRO A 36 -7.77 -16.29 5.27
CA PRO A 36 -8.26 -16.99 4.10
C PRO A 36 -9.65 -16.48 3.70
N PHE A 37 -9.95 -16.55 2.40
CA PHE A 37 -11.24 -16.18 1.86
C PHE A 37 -12.28 -17.26 2.13
N VAL A 38 -13.52 -16.83 2.30
CA VAL A 38 -14.67 -17.73 2.40
C VAL A 38 -15.11 -18.08 0.97
N PRO A 39 -15.33 -19.37 0.61
CA PRO A 39 -15.79 -19.76 -0.71
C PRO A 39 -17.10 -19.04 -1.13
N TYR A 40 -17.29 -18.81 -2.43
CA TYR A 40 -18.38 -17.97 -2.97
C TYR A 40 -19.67 -18.73 -3.30
N ASP A 41 -19.68 -20.05 -3.19
CA ASP A 41 -20.83 -20.86 -3.54
C ASP A 41 -21.90 -20.88 -2.41
N LYS A 42 -22.98 -21.65 -2.64
CA LYS A 42 -24.12 -21.79 -1.71
C LYS A 42 -24.08 -23.09 -0.91
N LEU A 43 -22.98 -23.84 -0.98
CA LEU A 43 -22.81 -25.09 -0.28
C LEU A 43 -22.43 -24.85 1.18
N SER A 44 -22.63 -25.87 2.01
CA SER A 44 -22.18 -25.86 3.39
C SER A 44 -20.67 -26.11 3.44
N HIS A 45 -19.93 -25.18 4.02
CA HIS A 45 -18.49 -25.30 4.22
C HIS A 45 -18.14 -25.53 5.70
N VAL A 46 -17.04 -26.24 5.94
CA VAL A 46 -16.54 -26.52 7.29
C VAL A 46 -15.29 -25.69 7.55
N TYR A 47 -15.28 -24.94 8.65
CA TYR A 47 -14.15 -24.11 9.07
C TYR A 47 -13.55 -24.69 10.34
N THR A 48 -12.25 -24.98 10.30
CA THR A 48 -11.52 -25.55 11.43
C THR A 48 -10.33 -24.67 11.77
N ALA A 49 -10.22 -24.25 13.03
CA ALA A 49 -9.01 -23.64 13.57
C ALA A 49 -8.32 -24.62 14.52
N ILE A 50 -7.06 -24.94 14.24
CA ILE A 50 -6.24 -25.80 15.07
C ILE A 50 -5.18 -24.94 15.75
N LEU A 51 -5.22 -24.90 17.08
CA LEU A 51 -4.21 -24.24 17.90
C LEU A 51 -3.32 -25.31 18.50
N LYS A 52 -2.01 -25.17 18.30
CA LYS A 52 -1.03 -26.10 18.84
C LYS A 52 -0.24 -25.49 20.00
N PRO A 53 0.29 -26.31 20.92
CA PRO A 53 1.09 -25.84 22.04
C PRO A 53 2.46 -25.26 21.63
N ASP A 54 2.92 -25.52 20.41
CA ASP A 54 4.14 -24.96 19.81
C ASP A 54 3.98 -23.51 19.29
N ASN A 55 2.84 -22.88 19.60
CA ASN A 55 2.42 -21.56 19.16
C ASN A 55 1.97 -21.46 17.68
N GLU A 56 1.73 -22.60 17.01
CA GLU A 56 1.22 -22.64 15.66
C GLU A 56 -0.31 -22.59 15.62
N VAL A 57 -0.85 -21.84 14.65
CA VAL A 57 -2.27 -21.81 14.28
C VAL A 57 -2.41 -22.26 12.84
N ARG A 58 -3.35 -23.17 12.59
CA ARG A 58 -3.77 -23.56 11.25
C ARG A 58 -5.25 -23.27 11.07
N ILE A 59 -5.60 -22.73 9.92
CA ILE A 59 -6.99 -22.54 9.50
C ILE A 59 -7.21 -23.42 8.29
N LEU A 60 -8.19 -24.32 8.42
CA LEU A 60 -8.63 -25.20 7.37
C LEU A 60 -10.04 -24.79 6.92
N VAL A 61 -10.26 -24.86 5.61
CA VAL A 61 -11.57 -24.68 4.98
C VAL A 61 -11.83 -25.95 4.19
N ASP A 62 -12.91 -26.65 4.49
CA ASP A 62 -13.29 -27.95 3.90
C ASP A 62 -12.21 -29.03 4.03
N GLY A 63 -11.47 -29.00 5.14
CA GLY A 63 -10.37 -29.93 5.42
C GLY A 63 -9.05 -29.58 4.74
N GLU A 64 -8.99 -28.55 3.90
CA GLU A 64 -7.75 -28.06 3.29
C GLU A 64 -7.12 -26.94 4.12
N GLU A 65 -5.83 -27.02 4.41
CA GLU A 65 -5.08 -25.95 5.08
C GLU A 65 -4.98 -24.71 4.17
N LYS A 66 -5.68 -23.63 4.52
CA LYS A 66 -5.66 -22.36 3.77
C LYS A 66 -4.71 -21.32 4.38
N LYS A 67 -4.44 -21.42 5.68
CA LYS A 67 -3.55 -20.50 6.37
C LYS A 67 -2.82 -21.20 7.51
N LYS A 68 -1.52 -20.91 7.59
CA LYS A 68 -0.64 -21.28 8.69
C LYS A 68 -0.04 -20.00 9.27
N ALA A 69 -0.01 -19.90 10.59
CA ALA A 69 0.47 -18.73 11.32
C ALA A 69 1.15 -19.16 12.62
N ASN A 70 2.04 -18.33 13.16
CA ASN A 70 2.64 -18.52 14.47
C ASN A 70 2.35 -17.31 15.36
N PHE A 71 1.92 -17.54 16.60
CA PHE A 71 1.59 -16.47 17.55
C PHE A 71 2.79 -15.57 17.90
N LEU A 72 4.01 -16.09 17.81
CA LEU A 72 5.24 -15.35 18.12
C LEU A 72 5.78 -14.57 16.91
N SER A 73 5.26 -14.82 15.71
CA SER A 73 5.66 -14.11 14.50
C SER A 73 5.01 -12.73 14.43
N ALA A 74 5.79 -11.71 14.10
CA ALA A 74 5.28 -10.34 13.92
C ALA A 74 4.51 -10.14 12.60
N ASP A 75 4.71 -11.05 11.65
CA ASP A 75 4.14 -10.97 10.30
C ASP A 75 2.79 -11.67 10.16
N ASP A 76 2.42 -12.48 11.15
CA ASP A 76 1.17 -13.25 11.12
C ASP A 76 0.01 -12.55 11.83
N PHE A 77 0.28 -11.65 12.78
CA PHE A 77 -0.74 -10.97 13.56
C PHE A 77 -0.56 -9.45 13.58
N GLU A 78 -1.69 -8.74 13.64
CA GLU A 78 -1.77 -7.29 13.74
C GLU A 78 -2.71 -6.87 14.89
N PRO A 79 -2.20 -6.17 15.92
CA PRO A 79 -0.77 -5.99 16.23
C PRO A 79 -0.10 -7.34 16.53
N PRO A 80 1.24 -7.42 16.50
CA PRO A 80 1.95 -8.62 16.92
C PRO A 80 1.75 -8.87 18.43
N LEU A 81 1.76 -10.14 18.86
CA LEU A 81 1.62 -10.49 20.29
C LEU A 81 2.83 -10.06 21.10
N ILE A 82 4.01 -10.24 20.51
CA ILE A 82 5.27 -9.76 21.07
C ILE A 82 5.52 -8.38 20.45
N PRO A 83 5.54 -7.30 21.24
CA PRO A 83 5.88 -5.99 20.72
C PRO A 83 7.30 -6.00 20.13
N SER A 84 7.56 -5.11 19.17
CA SER A 84 8.89 -4.95 18.59
C SER A 84 9.93 -4.69 19.70
N LYS A 85 11.13 -5.27 19.52
CA LYS A 85 12.24 -5.05 20.47
C LYS A 85 12.67 -3.59 20.52
N THR A 86 12.48 -2.87 19.42
CA THR A 86 12.83 -1.46 19.27
C THR A 86 11.56 -0.64 19.11
N ILE A 87 11.47 0.46 19.83
CA ILE A 87 10.46 1.50 19.69
C ILE A 87 11.23 2.76 19.25
N PRO A 88 10.72 3.56 18.29
CA PRO A 88 11.32 4.86 17.98
C PRO A 88 11.42 5.71 19.26
N ASP A 89 12.54 6.41 19.43
CA ASP A 89 12.72 7.29 20.58
C ASP A 89 11.70 8.43 20.49
N PRO A 90 10.78 8.59 21.47
CA PRO A 90 9.80 9.67 21.44
C PRO A 90 10.43 11.07 21.50
N ASP A 91 11.67 11.18 21.99
CA ASP A 91 12.39 12.45 22.10
C ASP A 91 13.20 12.77 20.84
N ASP A 92 13.30 11.84 19.88
CA ASP A 92 13.96 12.08 18.60
C ASP A 92 13.15 13.09 17.77
N LYS A 93 13.79 14.22 17.47
CA LYS A 93 13.24 15.27 16.63
C LYS A 93 14.14 15.39 15.42
N LYS A 94 13.54 15.28 14.24
CA LYS A 94 14.22 15.63 12.98
C LYS A 94 14.86 17.01 13.14
N LEU A 95 16.17 17.10 12.88
CA LEU A 95 16.92 18.35 12.95
C LEU A 95 16.32 19.36 11.96
N GLU A 96 16.29 20.65 12.34
CA GLU A 96 15.71 21.72 11.52
C GLU A 96 16.44 21.88 10.17
N ASP A 97 17.73 21.53 10.13
CA ASP A 97 18.59 21.56 8.95
C ASP A 97 18.56 20.25 8.11
N TRP A 98 17.66 19.32 8.42
CA TRP A 98 17.54 18.07 7.66
C TRP A 98 16.80 18.31 6.34
N ASP A 99 17.58 18.46 5.27
CA ASP A 99 17.07 18.61 3.91
C ASP A 99 16.57 17.28 3.32
N GLU A 100 15.25 17.16 3.17
CA GLU A 100 14.58 16.00 2.54
C GLU A 100 14.32 16.19 1.03
N ARG A 101 14.83 17.26 0.42
CA ARG A 101 14.59 17.54 -0.99
C ARG A 101 15.32 16.51 -1.86
N ALA A 102 14.54 15.64 -2.51
CA ALA A 102 15.06 14.65 -3.47
C ALA A 102 15.77 15.29 -4.68
N LYS A 103 15.49 16.56 -4.97
CA LYS A 103 16.16 17.34 -6.01
C LYS A 103 16.45 18.74 -5.45
N ILE A 104 17.71 19.14 -5.50
CA ILE A 104 18.15 20.52 -5.23
C ILE A 104 18.38 21.22 -6.58
N PRO A 105 17.98 22.50 -6.72
CA PRO A 105 18.40 23.31 -7.87
C PRO A 105 19.93 23.33 -7.95
N ASP A 106 20.46 23.22 -9.17
CA ASP A 106 21.90 23.31 -9.39
C ASP A 106 22.37 24.72 -9.02
N PRO A 107 23.28 24.87 -8.03
CA PRO A 107 23.76 26.18 -7.60
C PRO A 107 24.48 26.96 -8.71
N ASP A 108 25.03 26.27 -9.71
CA ASP A 108 25.76 26.90 -10.82
C ASP A 108 24.85 27.24 -12.02
N ALA A 109 23.57 26.84 -11.97
CA ALA A 109 22.61 27.15 -13.03
C ALA A 109 22.12 28.60 -12.91
N VAL A 110 22.73 29.50 -13.68
CA VAL A 110 22.24 30.86 -13.89
C VAL A 110 21.13 30.83 -14.94
N LYS A 111 20.01 31.51 -14.66
CA LYS A 111 18.94 31.74 -15.63
C LYS A 111 19.53 32.43 -16.88
N PRO A 112 19.45 31.82 -18.09
CA PRO A 112 19.95 32.44 -19.30
C PRO A 112 19.22 33.76 -19.60
N ASP A 113 19.92 34.74 -20.22
CA ASP A 113 19.36 36.06 -20.55
C ASP A 113 18.12 35.98 -21.47
N ASP A 114 18.02 34.93 -22.28
CA ASP A 114 16.89 34.67 -23.19
C ASP A 114 15.72 33.90 -22.53
N TRP A 115 15.77 33.69 -21.20
CA TRP A 115 14.68 33.03 -20.48
C TRP A 115 13.57 34.02 -20.13
N ASP A 116 12.59 34.15 -21.03
CA ASP A 116 11.39 34.94 -20.78
C ASP A 116 10.28 34.13 -20.07
N GLU A 117 10.10 34.38 -18.76
CA GLU A 117 9.00 33.81 -17.95
C GLU A 117 7.62 34.42 -18.28
N ARG A 118 7.57 35.47 -19.10
CA ARG A 118 6.33 36.16 -19.52
C ARG A 118 5.86 35.76 -20.90
N ALA A 119 6.40 34.71 -21.52
CA ALA A 119 5.94 34.20 -22.81
C ALA A 119 4.49 33.68 -22.75
N LYS A 120 3.52 34.60 -22.71
CA LYS A 120 2.14 34.35 -23.11
C LYS A 120 2.16 34.25 -24.62
N ILE A 121 2.16 33.02 -25.10
CA ILE A 121 2.06 32.69 -26.52
C ILE A 121 0.76 33.35 -27.04
N PRO A 122 0.82 34.27 -28.01
CA PRO A 122 -0.39 34.73 -28.68
C PRO A 122 -1.03 33.53 -29.40
N GLU A 123 -2.35 33.36 -29.29
CA GLU A 123 -3.09 32.29 -29.95
C GLU A 123 -2.74 32.25 -31.45
N HIS A 124 -1.95 31.27 -31.87
CA HIS A 124 -1.68 31.04 -33.28
C HIS A 124 -3.01 30.64 -33.92
N HIS A 125 -3.52 31.51 -34.80
CA HIS A 125 -4.64 31.22 -35.69
C HIS A 125 -4.37 29.87 -36.40
N PHE A 126 -5.20 28.88 -36.10
CA PHE A 126 -5.18 27.59 -36.78
C PHE A 126 -5.67 27.81 -38.22
N VAL A 127 -4.76 27.75 -39.19
CA VAL A 127 -5.14 27.61 -40.60
C VAL A 127 -5.49 26.13 -40.81
N THR A 128 -6.79 25.83 -40.89
CA THR A 128 -7.27 24.48 -41.22
C THR A 128 -7.05 24.24 -42.71
N ILE A 129 -6.13 23.35 -43.06
CA ILE A 129 -5.98 22.85 -44.42
C ILE A 129 -6.98 21.69 -44.56
N GLN A 130 -8.02 21.84 -45.38
CA GLN A 130 -8.91 20.72 -45.72
C GLN A 130 -8.16 19.76 -46.65
N THR A 131 -7.66 18.65 -46.14
CA THR A 131 -7.23 17.53 -46.98
C THR A 131 -8.41 16.58 -47.19
N ASN A 132 -8.69 16.26 -48.44
CA ASN A 132 -9.84 15.49 -48.91
C ASN A 132 -9.71 13.97 -48.67
N THR A 133 -9.06 13.58 -47.57
CA THR A 133 -8.73 12.20 -47.24
C THR A 133 -8.90 11.96 -45.74
N ASN A 134 -9.62 10.89 -45.42
CA ASN A 134 -10.18 10.54 -44.12
C ASN A 134 -9.13 10.04 -43.09
N LEU A 135 -7.92 10.62 -43.08
CA LEU A 135 -6.80 10.17 -42.25
C LEU A 135 -6.16 11.36 -41.53
N SER A 136 -6.69 11.69 -40.36
CA SER A 136 -6.04 12.59 -39.40
C SER A 136 -4.86 11.87 -38.72
N TYR A 137 -3.64 12.09 -39.20
CA TYR A 137 -2.42 11.77 -38.46
C TYR A 137 -1.92 13.01 -37.73
N PHE A 138 -1.92 12.98 -36.40
CA PHE A 138 -1.21 13.95 -35.57
C PHE A 138 0.29 13.61 -35.58
N MET A 139 1.07 14.22 -36.49
CA MET A 139 2.53 14.27 -36.36
C MET A 139 2.94 15.55 -35.62
N LYS A 140 3.35 15.39 -34.35
CA LYS A 140 4.12 16.42 -33.63
C LYS A 140 5.54 16.43 -34.17
N TYR A 141 5.83 17.30 -35.13
CA TYR A 141 7.21 17.67 -35.43
C TYR A 141 7.70 18.64 -34.36
N LYS A 142 8.71 18.23 -33.61
CA LYS A 142 9.48 19.08 -32.68
C LYS A 142 10.74 19.50 -33.44
N PHE A 143 10.73 20.69 -34.03
CA PHE A 143 11.94 21.28 -34.62
C PHE A 143 12.85 21.74 -33.48
N TRP A 144 14.05 21.17 -33.41
CA TRP A 144 15.18 21.70 -32.66
C TRP A 144 16.03 22.46 -33.67
N LEU A 145 16.02 23.79 -33.64
CA LEU A 145 17.05 24.61 -34.27
C LEU A 145 18.06 24.97 -33.19
N SER A 146 19.20 24.29 -33.25
CA SER A 146 20.45 24.67 -32.60
C SER A 146 21.14 25.71 -33.49
N GLN A 147 21.46 26.86 -32.91
CA GLN A 147 22.61 27.73 -33.18
C GLN A 147 23.03 28.30 -31.82
#